data_AF-A0A2D2DEH2-F1
#
_entry.id   AF-A0A2D2DEH2-F1
#
_cell.length_a   1.000
_cell.length_b   1.000
_cell.length_c   1.000
_cell.angle_alpha   90.00
_cell.angle_beta   90.00
_cell.angle_gamma   90.00
#
_symmetry.space_group_name_H-M   'P 1'
#
loop_
_entity.id
_entity.type
_entity.pdbx_description
1 polymer ?
#
loop_
_entity_poly.entity_id
_entity_poly.type
_entity_poly.pdbx_seq_one_letter_code
_entity_poly.pdbx_strand_id
1 'polypeptide(L)'
;MARQEVTFDEVAEAAISLRDDGARLSIDAVREALGTGSPNTIHQHLLAWRASQATPPEPPRADIPESVATVLSNWAQQFAHEAGAGVRDALAQSDSDMADLLAASQQLEAERDDLRAQLTGMTIARDQALATVSERDEDIQRLTVELRNARLVATEALVGKAKDQLAIEGKNEQLVDLRAQIERNVASQAAVSDARLTAEMELIGAVTARDNFESEIKDLRARLDASNAERSALRAEAEALRAQQ
;
A
#
# COMPACT_ATOMS: atom_id res chain seq x y z
N MET A 1 -2.35 74.01 131.17
CA MET A 1 -1.58 72.82 130.75
C MET A 1 -2.22 72.31 129.47
N ALA A 2 -1.44 72.21 128.39
CA ALA A 2 -1.92 71.85 127.06
C ALA A 2 -2.44 70.40 127.07
N ARG A 3 -3.65 70.17 126.56
CA ARG A 3 -4.18 68.82 126.33
C ARG A 3 -3.66 68.35 124.98
N GLN A 4 -2.82 67.31 124.97
CA GLN A 4 -2.37 66.66 123.75
C GLN A 4 -3.59 66.01 123.06
N GLU A 5 -3.88 66.38 121.82
CA GLU A 5 -4.92 65.72 121.01
C GLU A 5 -4.32 64.47 120.35
N VAL A 6 -5.01 63.33 120.46
CA VAL A 6 -4.59 62.03 119.89
C VAL A 6 -4.76 62.05 118.38
N THR A 7 -3.78 61.54 117.66
CA THR A 7 -3.74 61.54 116.18
C THR A 7 -4.28 60.25 115.56
N PHE A 8 -4.57 60.30 114.25
CA PHE A 8 -5.07 59.13 113.51
C PHE A 8 -4.08 57.96 113.49
N ASP A 9 -2.78 58.25 113.34
CA ASP A 9 -1.73 57.22 113.23
C ASP A 9 -1.56 56.46 114.56
N GLU A 10 -1.65 57.16 115.70
CA GLU A 10 -1.63 56.55 117.04
C GLU A 10 -2.84 55.62 117.25
N VAL A 11 -4.04 56.05 116.81
CA VAL A 11 -5.25 55.22 116.87
C VAL A 11 -5.17 54.03 115.92
N ALA A 12 -4.56 54.18 114.75
CA ALA A 12 -4.35 53.10 113.79
C ALA A 12 -3.34 52.07 114.31
N GLU A 13 -2.23 52.51 114.92
CA GLU A 13 -1.21 51.63 115.50
C GLU A 13 -1.75 50.86 116.73
N ALA A 14 -2.50 51.53 117.60
CA ALA A 14 -3.19 50.88 118.71
C ALA A 14 -4.27 49.90 118.23
N ALA A 15 -5.00 50.23 117.18
CA ALA A 15 -5.98 49.33 116.57
C ALA A 15 -5.32 48.14 115.85
N ILE A 16 -4.14 48.31 115.25
CA ILE A 16 -3.38 47.20 114.67
C ILE A 16 -2.86 46.29 115.78
N SER A 17 -2.25 46.85 116.83
CA SER A 17 -1.74 46.08 117.98
C SER A 17 -2.84 45.27 118.67
N LEU A 18 -4.00 45.89 118.94
CA LEU A 18 -5.15 45.18 119.52
C LEU A 18 -5.74 44.11 118.60
N ARG A 19 -5.63 44.28 117.27
CA ARG A 19 -6.05 43.26 116.30
C ARG A 19 -5.09 42.07 116.32
N ASP A 20 -3.79 42.35 116.36
CA ASP A 20 -2.73 41.33 116.35
C ASP A 20 -2.69 40.55 117.68
N ASP A 21 -3.05 41.20 118.79
CA ASP A 21 -3.27 40.59 120.10
C ASP A 21 -4.60 39.79 120.21
N GLY A 22 -5.42 39.79 119.15
CA GLY A 22 -6.71 39.10 119.11
C GLY A 22 -7.79 39.67 120.05
N ALA A 23 -7.56 40.88 120.59
CA ALA A 23 -8.49 41.56 121.48
C ALA A 23 -9.65 42.22 120.71
N ARG A 24 -10.78 42.47 121.39
CA ARG A 24 -11.91 43.18 120.77
C ARG A 24 -11.56 44.66 120.57
N LEU A 25 -11.51 45.09 119.32
CA LEU A 25 -11.31 46.47 118.89
C LEU A 25 -12.50 47.38 119.29
N SER A 26 -12.56 47.78 120.55
CA SER A 26 -13.52 48.76 121.08
C SER A 26 -12.85 50.13 121.32
N ILE A 27 -13.66 51.18 121.38
CA ILE A 27 -13.18 52.55 121.64
C ILE A 27 -12.49 52.62 123.02
N ASP A 28 -13.01 51.89 124.01
CA ASP A 28 -12.43 51.80 125.35
C ASP A 28 -11.09 51.05 125.35
N ALA A 29 -10.96 49.97 124.59
CA ALA A 29 -9.71 49.22 124.49
C ALA A 29 -8.59 50.05 123.86
N VAL A 30 -8.92 50.83 122.82
CA VAL A 30 -7.95 51.74 122.17
C VAL A 30 -7.58 52.93 123.08
N ARG A 31 -8.54 53.44 123.87
CA ARG A 31 -8.25 54.48 124.87
C ARG A 31 -7.34 53.96 125.98
N GLU A 32 -7.56 52.74 126.45
CA GLU A 32 -6.71 52.10 127.47
C GLU A 32 -5.28 51.88 126.95
N ALA A 33 -5.14 51.43 125.70
CA ALA A 33 -3.85 51.25 125.05
C ALA A 33 -3.09 52.57 124.83
N LEU A 34 -3.79 53.66 124.56
CA LEU A 34 -3.19 54.98 124.32
C LEU A 34 -3.01 55.81 125.60
N GLY A 35 -3.69 55.46 126.70
CA GLY A 35 -3.61 56.12 128.01
C GLY A 35 -4.15 57.57 128.06
N THR A 36 -4.46 58.18 126.91
CA THR A 36 -4.96 59.55 126.77
C THR A 36 -5.91 59.65 125.55
N GLY A 37 -6.73 60.71 125.48
CA GLY A 37 -7.57 61.01 124.33
C GLY A 37 -9.07 61.06 124.62
N SER A 38 -9.79 61.92 123.89
CA SER A 38 -11.25 62.01 123.96
C SER A 38 -11.90 60.81 123.25
N PRO A 39 -12.91 60.15 123.84
CA PRO A 39 -13.62 59.03 123.23
C PRO A 39 -14.18 59.34 121.83
N ASN A 40 -14.56 60.60 121.60
CA ASN A 40 -15.16 61.03 120.34
C ASN A 40 -14.13 61.08 119.19
N THR A 41 -12.89 61.50 119.49
CA THR A 41 -11.79 61.57 118.52
C THR A 41 -11.29 60.17 118.15
N ILE A 42 -11.14 59.29 119.14
CA ILE A 42 -10.79 57.87 118.92
C ILE A 42 -11.86 57.18 118.07
N HIS A 43 -13.15 57.44 118.34
CA HIS A 43 -14.24 56.87 117.55
C HIS A 43 -14.17 57.25 116.07
N GLN A 44 -13.91 58.53 115.75
CA GLN A 44 -13.81 58.98 114.36
C GLN A 44 -12.61 58.36 113.64
N HIS A 45 -11.44 58.37 114.26
CA HIS A 45 -10.24 57.78 113.66
C HIS A 45 -10.36 56.26 113.50
N LEU A 46 -10.97 55.56 114.46
CA LEU A 46 -11.20 54.12 114.39
C LEU A 46 -12.24 53.72 113.33
N LEU A 47 -13.29 54.54 113.12
CA LEU A 47 -14.23 54.35 112.02
C LEU A 47 -13.55 54.54 110.65
N ALA A 48 -12.74 55.58 110.51
CA ALA A 48 -11.99 55.84 109.28
C ALA A 48 -11.00 54.70 108.97
N TRP A 49 -10.33 54.15 109.98
CA TRP A 49 -9.44 52.99 109.82
C TRP A 49 -10.20 51.69 109.47
N ARG A 50 -11.36 51.42 110.08
CA ARG A 50 -12.18 50.25 109.69
C ARG A 50 -12.67 50.35 108.25
N ALA A 51 -13.04 51.55 107.80
CA ALA A 51 -13.50 51.77 106.44
C ALA A 51 -12.39 51.54 105.39
N SER A 52 -11.13 51.85 105.73
CA SER A 52 -9.99 51.60 104.83
C SER A 52 -9.53 50.13 104.81
N GLN A 53 -9.92 49.33 105.80
CA GLN A 53 -9.58 47.89 105.90
C GLN A 53 -10.62 46.96 105.26
N ALA A 54 -11.80 47.47 104.87
CA ALA A 54 -12.86 46.64 104.28
C ALA A 54 -12.63 46.44 102.76
N THR A 55 -11.89 45.40 102.39
CA THR A 55 -11.81 44.93 100.99
C THR A 55 -13.08 44.15 100.62
N PRO A 56 -13.82 44.51 99.55
CA PRO A 56 -14.98 43.74 99.10
C PRO A 56 -14.57 42.36 98.57
N PRO A 57 -15.32 41.28 98.85
CA PRO A 57 -15.03 39.97 98.26
C PRO A 57 -15.26 39.98 96.75
N GLU A 58 -14.34 39.35 96.01
CA GLU A 58 -14.37 39.20 94.55
C GLU A 58 -15.53 38.26 94.13
N PRO A 59 -16.30 38.58 93.07
CA PRO A 59 -17.41 37.73 92.63
C PRO A 59 -16.91 36.38 92.10
N PRO A 60 -17.68 35.28 92.29
CA PRO A 60 -17.27 33.97 91.82
C PRO A 60 -17.17 33.94 90.28
N ARG A 61 -16.07 33.39 89.75
CA ARG A 61 -15.91 33.11 88.32
C ARG A 61 -16.85 31.98 87.91
N ALA A 62 -17.62 32.21 86.84
CA ALA A 62 -18.49 31.20 86.26
C ALA A 62 -17.66 30.26 85.38
N ASP A 63 -17.22 29.14 85.93
CA ASP A 63 -16.61 28.06 85.14
C ASP A 63 -17.69 27.12 84.60
N ILE A 64 -17.59 26.77 83.32
CA ILE A 64 -18.54 25.86 82.66
C ILE A 64 -18.29 24.44 83.19
N PRO A 65 -19.31 23.73 83.69
CA PRO A 65 -19.17 22.35 84.13
C PRO A 65 -18.68 21.43 83.00
N GLU A 66 -17.74 20.54 83.31
CA GLU A 66 -17.09 19.64 82.34
C GLU A 66 -18.10 18.79 81.55
N SER A 67 -19.21 18.38 82.18
CA SER A 67 -20.30 17.66 81.53
C SER A 67 -21.00 18.47 80.43
N VAL A 68 -21.14 19.78 80.61
CA VAL A 68 -21.73 20.68 79.61
C VAL A 68 -20.75 20.86 78.44
N ALA A 69 -19.46 20.98 78.73
CA ALA A 69 -18.42 21.06 77.71
C ALA A 69 -18.37 19.78 76.85
N THR A 70 -18.48 18.59 77.45
CA THR A 70 -18.48 17.32 76.70
C THR A 70 -19.70 17.20 75.78
N VAL A 71 -20.89 17.59 76.26
CA VAL A 71 -22.13 17.57 75.45
C VAL A 71 -22.02 18.53 74.28
N LEU A 72 -21.50 19.75 74.50
CA LEU A 72 -21.27 20.72 73.43
C LEU A 72 -20.25 20.22 72.40
N SER A 73 -19.15 19.59 72.84
CA SER A 73 -18.16 19.01 71.93
C SER A 73 -18.74 17.86 71.10
N ASN A 74 -19.50 16.96 71.72
CA ASN A 74 -20.16 15.86 71.00
C ASN A 74 -21.18 16.39 69.98
N TRP A 75 -21.98 17.39 70.35
CA TRP A 75 -22.91 18.04 69.43
C TRP A 75 -22.17 18.73 68.28
N ALA A 76 -21.09 19.45 68.56
CA ALA A 76 -20.28 20.10 67.53
C ALA A 76 -19.64 19.09 66.57
N GLN A 77 -19.17 17.95 67.07
CA GLN A 77 -18.65 16.85 66.23
C GLN A 77 -19.74 16.25 65.35
N GLN A 78 -20.92 16.00 65.90
CA GLN A 78 -22.05 15.46 65.14
C GLN A 78 -22.52 16.45 64.07
N PHE A 79 -22.67 17.73 64.42
CA PHE A 79 -23.04 18.79 63.47
C PHE A 79 -21.99 18.94 62.36
N ALA A 80 -20.69 18.90 62.68
CA ALA A 80 -19.63 18.93 61.68
C ALA A 80 -19.63 17.69 60.78
N HIS A 81 -19.96 16.52 61.34
CA HIS A 81 -20.10 15.28 60.57
C HIS A 81 -21.27 15.39 59.59
N GLU A 82 -22.45 15.82 60.05
CA GLU A 82 -23.66 15.99 59.24
C GLU A 82 -23.49 17.08 58.17
N ALA A 83 -22.95 18.25 58.54
CA ALA A 83 -22.67 19.33 57.59
C ALA A 83 -21.65 18.93 56.51
N GLY A 84 -20.67 18.09 56.87
CA GLY A 84 -19.67 17.58 55.93
C GLY A 84 -20.10 16.35 55.12
N ALA A 85 -21.20 15.68 55.48
CA ALA A 85 -21.61 14.42 54.85
C ALA A 85 -21.94 14.61 53.37
N GLY A 86 -22.79 15.59 53.03
CA GLY A 86 -23.15 15.86 51.64
C GLY A 86 -21.96 16.28 50.76
N VAL A 87 -20.98 17.00 51.32
CA VAL A 87 -19.76 17.37 50.59
C VAL A 87 -18.88 16.14 50.34
N ARG A 88 -18.76 15.23 51.32
CA ARG A 88 -18.01 13.98 51.14
C ARG A 88 -18.68 13.06 50.12
N ASP A 89 -20.01 12.95 50.15
CA ASP A 89 -20.76 12.14 49.20
C ASP A 89 -20.65 12.71 47.78
N ALA A 90 -20.74 14.03 47.61
CA ALA A 90 -20.55 14.69 46.32
C ALA A 90 -19.11 14.52 45.79
N LEU A 91 -18.11 14.59 46.66
CA LEU A 91 -16.72 14.33 46.29
C LEU A 91 -16.52 12.87 45.87
N ALA A 92 -17.07 11.92 46.63
CA ALA A 92 -17.00 10.49 46.29
C ALA A 92 -17.69 10.19 44.96
N GLN A 93 -18.82 10.81 44.67
CA GLN A 93 -19.49 10.69 43.37
C GLN A 93 -18.64 11.29 42.25
N SER A 94 -18.07 12.48 42.45
CA SER A 94 -17.19 13.12 41.46
C SER A 94 -15.94 12.27 41.17
N ASP A 95 -15.35 11.65 42.20
CA ASP A 95 -14.19 10.76 42.04
C ASP A 95 -14.57 9.50 41.26
N SER A 96 -15.77 8.95 41.50
CA SER A 96 -16.31 7.83 40.73
C SER A 96 -16.53 8.21 39.26
N ASP A 97 -17.19 9.34 39.00
CA ASP A 97 -17.45 9.82 37.64
C ASP A 97 -16.13 10.08 36.88
N MET A 98 -15.12 10.63 37.57
CA MET A 98 -13.78 10.83 37.00
C MET A 98 -13.10 9.51 36.68
N ALA A 99 -13.22 8.49 37.54
CA ALA A 99 -12.68 7.17 37.29
C ALA A 99 -13.34 6.52 36.05
N ASP A 100 -14.67 6.63 35.93
CA ASP A 100 -15.42 6.11 34.79
C ASP A 100 -15.05 6.82 33.48
N LEU A 101 -14.91 8.16 33.52
CA LEU A 101 -14.47 8.95 32.36
C LEU A 101 -13.05 8.60 31.93
N LEU A 102 -12.13 8.38 32.88
CA LEU A 102 -10.76 7.94 32.58
C LEU A 102 -10.75 6.55 31.93
N ALA A 103 -11.55 5.61 32.44
CA ALA A 103 -11.68 4.27 31.87
C ALA A 103 -12.25 4.32 30.44
N ALA A 104 -13.32 5.08 30.23
CA ALA A 104 -13.91 5.28 28.91
C ALA A 104 -12.94 5.95 27.92
N SER A 105 -12.18 6.95 28.38
CA SER A 105 -11.15 7.60 27.58
C SER A 105 -10.07 6.61 27.16
N GLN A 106 -9.55 5.80 28.09
CA GLN A 106 -8.53 4.79 27.79
C GLN A 106 -9.03 3.76 26.76
N GLN A 107 -10.29 3.34 26.87
CA GLN A 107 -10.90 2.44 25.89
C GLN A 107 -11.00 3.09 24.51
N LEU A 108 -11.49 4.33 24.42
CA LEU A 108 -11.59 5.05 23.15
C LEU A 108 -10.23 5.31 22.52
N GLU A 109 -9.20 5.56 23.33
CA GLU A 109 -7.83 5.69 22.85
C GLU A 109 -7.29 4.38 22.26
N ALA A 110 -7.54 3.25 22.93
CA ALA A 110 -7.18 1.94 22.42
C ALA A 110 -7.90 1.61 21.10
N GLU A 111 -9.22 1.85 21.03
CA GLU A 111 -10.02 1.65 19.80
C GLU A 111 -9.54 2.54 18.65
N ARG A 112 -9.25 3.82 18.94
CA ARG A 112 -8.68 4.75 17.95
C ARG A 112 -7.35 4.26 17.41
N ASP A 113 -6.47 3.76 18.28
CA ASP A 113 -5.14 3.33 17.88
C ASP A 113 -5.19 2.01 17.10
N ASP A 114 -6.10 1.11 17.44
CA ASP A 114 -6.40 -0.09 16.65
C ASP A 114 -6.96 0.27 15.26
N LEU A 115 -7.97 1.14 15.18
CA LEU A 115 -8.53 1.59 13.90
C LEU A 115 -7.49 2.30 13.02
N ARG A 116 -6.58 3.07 13.63
CA ARG A 116 -5.45 3.67 12.89
C ARG A 116 -4.50 2.61 12.35
N ALA A 117 -4.18 1.58 13.13
CA ALA A 117 -3.34 0.47 12.67
C ALA A 117 -4.03 -0.32 11.53
N GLN A 118 -5.33 -0.53 11.60
CA GLN A 118 -6.09 -1.15 10.51
C GLN A 118 -6.07 -0.28 9.25
N LEU A 119 -6.29 1.03 9.38
CA LEU A 119 -6.30 1.96 8.25
C LEU A 119 -4.92 2.04 7.56
N THR A 120 -3.82 2.05 8.33
CA THR A 120 -2.47 2.01 7.76
C THR A 120 -2.20 0.68 7.06
N GLY A 121 -2.62 -0.45 7.65
CA GLY A 121 -2.53 -1.77 7.02
C GLY A 121 -3.31 -1.85 5.69
N MET A 122 -4.55 -1.38 5.68
CA MET A 122 -5.37 -1.32 4.45
C MET A 122 -4.78 -0.40 3.40
N THR A 123 -4.19 0.73 3.80
CA THR A 123 -3.52 1.67 2.90
C THR A 123 -2.32 1.01 2.22
N ILE A 124 -1.47 0.32 2.99
CA ILE A 124 -0.31 -0.42 2.45
C ILE A 124 -0.78 -1.52 1.50
N ALA A 125 -1.78 -2.31 1.88
CA ALA A 125 -2.30 -3.40 1.04
C ALA A 125 -2.89 -2.87 -0.27
N ARG A 126 -3.64 -1.75 -0.22
CA ARG A 126 -4.15 -1.08 -1.42
C ARG A 126 -3.01 -0.62 -2.32
N ASP A 127 -1.98 0.00 -1.77
CA ASP A 127 -0.87 0.54 -2.56
C ASP A 127 -0.06 -0.60 -3.21
N GLN A 128 0.13 -1.72 -2.52
CA GLN A 128 0.72 -2.94 -3.09
C GLN A 128 -0.13 -3.54 -4.22
N ALA A 129 -1.46 -3.57 -4.05
CA ALA A 129 -2.37 -4.04 -5.09
C ALA A 129 -2.33 -3.15 -6.33
N LEU A 130 -2.31 -1.82 -6.15
CA LEU A 130 -2.19 -0.86 -7.25
C LEU A 130 -0.87 -1.01 -8.00
N ALA A 131 0.25 -1.18 -7.28
CA ALA A 131 1.54 -1.45 -7.91
C ALA A 131 1.53 -2.74 -8.74
N THR A 132 0.91 -3.80 -8.20
CA THR A 132 0.77 -5.07 -8.92
C THR A 132 -0.09 -4.93 -10.18
N VAL A 133 -1.22 -4.21 -10.10
CA VAL A 133 -2.07 -3.95 -11.28
C VAL A 133 -1.29 -3.20 -12.36
N SER A 134 -0.52 -2.18 -11.98
CA SER A 134 0.32 -1.42 -12.92
C SER A 134 1.35 -2.33 -13.62
N GLU A 135 2.04 -3.19 -12.87
CA GLU A 135 2.99 -4.16 -13.44
C GLU A 135 2.29 -5.11 -14.45
N ARG A 136 1.11 -5.62 -14.08
CA ARG A 136 0.35 -6.54 -14.95
C ARG A 136 -0.16 -5.84 -16.22
N ASP A 137 -0.54 -4.57 -16.13
CA ASP A 137 -0.96 -3.79 -17.31
C ASP A 137 0.20 -3.57 -18.28
N GLU A 138 1.41 -3.26 -17.77
CA GLU A 138 2.63 -3.16 -18.59
C GLU A 138 2.98 -4.50 -19.27
N ASP A 139 2.90 -5.60 -18.53
CA ASP A 139 3.12 -6.94 -19.07
C ASP A 139 2.09 -7.30 -20.16
N ILE A 140 0.81 -7.00 -19.94
CA ILE A 140 -0.27 -7.23 -20.92
C ILE A 140 0.00 -6.43 -22.20
N GLN A 141 0.40 -5.16 -22.09
CA GLN A 141 0.74 -4.33 -23.24
C GLN A 141 1.90 -4.92 -24.04
N ARG A 142 2.99 -5.31 -23.35
CA ARG A 142 4.15 -5.96 -23.98
C ARG A 142 3.75 -7.24 -24.71
N LEU A 143 3.05 -8.15 -24.03
CA LEU A 143 2.61 -9.42 -24.60
C LEU A 143 1.63 -9.23 -25.77
N THR A 144 0.78 -8.20 -25.72
CA THR A 144 -0.14 -7.88 -26.82
C THR A 144 0.61 -7.44 -28.08
N VAL A 145 1.66 -6.62 -27.92
CA VAL A 145 2.52 -6.21 -29.04
C VAL A 145 3.29 -7.41 -29.61
N GLU A 146 3.89 -8.23 -28.75
CA GLU A 146 4.60 -9.44 -29.16
C GLU A 146 3.68 -10.41 -29.91
N LEU A 147 2.47 -10.66 -29.39
CA LEU A 147 1.49 -11.51 -30.04
C LEU A 147 1.05 -10.98 -31.41
N ARG A 148 0.86 -9.65 -31.53
CA ARG A 148 0.53 -9.02 -32.80
C ARG A 148 1.66 -9.19 -33.81
N ASN A 149 2.90 -8.98 -33.40
CA ASN A 149 4.08 -9.14 -34.26
C ASN A 149 4.25 -10.60 -34.68
N ALA A 150 4.11 -11.55 -33.76
CA ALA A 150 4.18 -12.98 -34.06
C ALA A 150 3.10 -13.39 -35.08
N ARG A 151 1.87 -12.87 -34.93
CA ARG A 151 0.80 -13.11 -35.90
C ARG A 151 1.13 -12.54 -37.28
N LEU A 152 1.66 -11.32 -37.36
CA LEU A 152 2.07 -10.71 -38.63
C LEU A 152 3.14 -11.55 -39.34
N VAL A 153 4.21 -11.92 -38.63
CA VAL A 153 5.29 -12.76 -39.17
C VAL A 153 4.75 -14.12 -39.64
N ALA A 154 3.88 -14.76 -38.85
CA ALA A 154 3.26 -16.03 -39.24
C ALA A 154 2.41 -15.89 -40.51
N THR A 155 1.60 -14.82 -40.61
CA THR A 155 0.80 -14.57 -41.81
C THR A 155 1.66 -14.29 -43.04
N GLU A 156 2.74 -13.51 -42.90
CA GLU A 156 3.67 -13.22 -43.98
C GLU A 156 4.39 -14.48 -44.46
N ALA A 157 4.83 -15.34 -43.53
CA ALA A 157 5.44 -16.63 -43.86
C ALA A 157 4.48 -17.57 -44.59
N LEU A 158 3.20 -17.60 -44.19
CA LEU A 158 2.17 -18.41 -44.87
C LEU A 158 1.88 -17.90 -46.28
N VAL A 159 1.77 -16.58 -46.46
CA VAL A 159 1.58 -15.96 -47.79
C VAL A 159 2.80 -16.20 -48.67
N GLY A 160 4.01 -16.04 -48.13
CA GLY A 160 5.27 -16.34 -48.82
C GLY A 160 5.31 -17.79 -49.29
N LYS A 161 5.01 -18.74 -48.40
CA LYS A 161 4.93 -20.17 -48.75
C LYS A 161 3.90 -20.45 -49.85
N ALA A 162 2.71 -19.85 -49.78
CA ALA A 162 1.68 -20.02 -50.81
C ALA A 162 2.14 -19.48 -52.17
N LYS A 163 2.82 -18.33 -52.18
CA LYS A 163 3.39 -17.74 -53.39
C LYS A 163 4.50 -18.61 -53.99
N ASP A 164 5.38 -19.15 -53.16
CA ASP A 164 6.44 -20.06 -53.60
C ASP A 164 5.85 -21.35 -54.20
N GLN A 165 4.80 -21.89 -53.57
CA GLN A 165 4.10 -23.07 -54.07
C GLN A 165 3.48 -22.82 -55.47
N LEU A 166 2.79 -21.70 -55.66
CA LEU A 166 2.25 -21.31 -56.97
C LEU A 166 3.35 -21.10 -58.01
N ALA A 167 4.48 -20.53 -57.63
CA ALA A 167 5.62 -20.35 -58.52
C ALA A 167 6.25 -21.69 -58.93
N ILE A 168 6.32 -22.65 -58.02
CA ILE A 168 6.77 -24.02 -58.31
C ILE A 168 5.81 -24.71 -59.27
N GLU A 169 4.50 -24.64 -59.02
CA GLU A 169 3.46 -25.22 -59.88
C GLU A 169 3.52 -24.63 -61.30
N GLY A 170 3.58 -23.31 -61.43
CA GLY A 170 3.71 -22.66 -62.73
C GLY A 170 4.99 -23.04 -63.49
N LYS A 171 6.12 -23.18 -62.79
CA LYS A 171 7.37 -23.69 -63.40
C LYS A 171 7.25 -25.16 -63.80
N ASN A 172 6.54 -25.97 -63.03
CA ASN A 172 6.32 -27.38 -63.34
C ASN A 172 5.46 -27.55 -64.59
N GLU A 173 4.41 -26.74 -64.76
CA GLU A 173 3.62 -26.69 -66.00
C GLU A 173 4.47 -26.28 -67.21
N GLN A 174 5.32 -25.26 -67.07
CA GLN A 174 6.26 -24.85 -68.13
C GLN A 174 7.24 -25.98 -68.50
N LEU A 175 7.75 -26.72 -67.51
CA LEU A 175 8.62 -27.87 -67.75
C LEU A 175 7.90 -29.00 -68.50
N VAL A 176 6.63 -29.25 -68.20
CA VAL A 176 5.81 -30.23 -68.93
C VAL A 176 5.60 -29.80 -70.38
N ASP A 177 5.25 -28.54 -70.63
CA ASP A 177 5.06 -28.04 -71.99
C ASP A 177 6.39 -28.05 -72.79
N LEU A 178 7.50 -27.61 -72.19
CA LEU A 178 8.82 -27.68 -72.81
C LEU A 178 9.23 -29.12 -73.15
N ARG A 179 8.95 -30.09 -72.26
CA ARG A 179 9.18 -31.51 -72.56
C ARG A 179 8.35 -31.99 -73.75
N ALA A 180 7.06 -31.64 -73.79
CA ALA A 180 6.18 -31.98 -74.91
C ALA A 180 6.60 -31.30 -76.22
N GLN A 181 7.14 -30.08 -76.18
CA GLN A 181 7.73 -29.41 -77.34
C GLN A 181 9.00 -30.11 -77.83
N ILE A 182 9.90 -30.48 -76.92
CA ILE A 182 11.12 -31.23 -77.25
C ILE A 182 10.75 -32.58 -77.87
N GLU A 183 9.80 -33.31 -77.31
CA GLU A 183 9.35 -34.60 -77.85
C GLU A 183 8.77 -34.46 -79.26
N ARG A 184 7.93 -33.44 -79.48
CA ARG A 184 7.40 -33.11 -80.83
C ARG A 184 8.52 -32.77 -81.82
N ASN A 185 9.51 -31.99 -81.39
CA ASN A 185 10.65 -31.62 -82.24
C ASN A 185 11.55 -32.82 -82.57
N VAL A 186 11.77 -33.73 -81.61
CA VAL A 186 12.53 -34.97 -81.84
C VAL A 186 11.76 -35.88 -82.81
N ALA A 187 10.44 -36.04 -82.63
CA ALA A 187 9.62 -36.82 -83.54
C ALA A 187 9.60 -36.24 -84.97
N SER A 188 9.52 -34.90 -85.10
CA SER A 188 9.57 -34.25 -86.41
C SER A 188 10.95 -34.39 -87.07
N GLN A 189 12.04 -34.28 -86.30
CA GLN A 189 13.40 -34.52 -86.80
C GLN A 189 13.61 -35.96 -87.27
N ALA A 190 13.10 -36.94 -86.51
CA ALA A 190 13.14 -38.35 -86.90
C ALA A 190 12.38 -38.58 -88.22
N ALA A 191 11.16 -38.05 -88.35
CA ALA A 191 10.37 -38.16 -89.57
C ALA A 191 11.07 -37.53 -90.79
N VAL A 192 11.72 -36.37 -90.62
CA VAL A 192 12.51 -35.74 -91.69
C VAL A 192 13.72 -36.60 -92.05
N SER A 193 14.41 -37.20 -91.07
CA SER A 193 15.53 -38.10 -91.31
C SER A 193 15.10 -39.36 -92.07
N ASP A 194 13.99 -39.98 -91.68
CA ASP A 194 13.43 -41.17 -92.34
C ASP A 194 12.97 -40.86 -93.77
N ALA A 195 12.33 -39.71 -93.98
CA ALA A 195 11.96 -39.24 -95.31
C ALA A 195 13.20 -38.99 -96.19
N ARG A 196 14.27 -38.42 -95.61
CA ARG A 196 15.54 -38.23 -96.32
C ARG A 196 16.18 -39.56 -96.70
N LEU A 197 16.23 -40.53 -95.78
CA LEU A 197 16.74 -41.88 -96.05
C LEU A 197 15.94 -42.55 -97.16
N THR A 198 14.61 -42.46 -97.12
CA THR A 198 13.72 -43.01 -98.14
C THR A 198 14.01 -42.39 -99.51
N ALA A 199 14.11 -41.06 -99.59
CA ALA A 199 14.45 -40.35 -100.81
C ALA A 199 15.87 -40.70 -101.32
N GLU A 200 16.84 -40.85 -100.43
CA GLU A 200 18.20 -41.31 -100.78
C GLU A 200 18.16 -42.74 -101.36
N MET A 201 17.39 -43.65 -100.77
CA MET A 201 17.22 -45.02 -101.28
C MET A 201 16.52 -45.06 -102.64
N GLU A 202 15.46 -44.27 -102.83
CA GLU A 202 14.77 -44.12 -104.11
C GLU A 202 15.70 -43.56 -105.19
N LEU A 203 16.52 -42.56 -104.85
CA LEU A 203 17.51 -42.01 -105.77
C LEU A 203 18.55 -43.06 -106.18
N ILE A 204 19.07 -43.85 -105.24
CA ILE A 204 19.99 -44.96 -105.55
C ILE A 204 19.30 -45.98 -106.48
N GLY A 205 18.04 -46.32 -106.21
CA GLY A 205 17.23 -47.18 -107.07
C GLY A 205 17.05 -46.62 -108.49
N ALA A 206 16.77 -45.32 -108.61
CA ALA A 206 16.65 -44.66 -109.90
C ALA A 206 17.98 -44.57 -110.65
N VAL A 207 19.09 -44.30 -109.96
CA VAL A 207 20.44 -44.27 -110.54
C VAL A 207 20.83 -45.66 -111.05
N THR A 208 20.61 -46.71 -110.26
CA THR A 208 20.91 -48.09 -110.68
C THR A 208 20.03 -48.53 -111.87
N ALA A 209 18.74 -48.20 -111.88
CA ALA A 209 17.87 -48.45 -113.03
C ALA A 209 18.34 -47.69 -114.29
N ARG A 210 18.74 -46.41 -114.14
CA ARG A 210 19.32 -45.62 -115.23
C ARG A 210 20.58 -46.29 -115.78
N ASP A 211 21.49 -46.74 -114.92
CA ASP A 211 22.74 -47.37 -115.35
C ASP A 211 22.49 -48.71 -116.07
N ASN A 212 21.47 -49.48 -115.64
CA ASN A 212 21.02 -50.67 -116.35
C ASN A 212 20.46 -50.34 -117.74
N PHE A 213 19.56 -49.34 -117.85
CA PHE A 213 19.06 -48.90 -119.15
C PHE A 213 20.17 -48.36 -120.05
N GLU A 214 21.16 -47.66 -119.50
CA GLU A 214 22.32 -47.22 -120.27
C GLU A 214 23.11 -48.42 -120.82
N SER A 215 23.29 -49.48 -120.04
CA SER A 215 23.90 -50.73 -120.49
C SER A 215 23.06 -51.43 -121.57
N GLU A 216 21.74 -51.56 -121.38
CA GLU A 216 20.84 -52.15 -122.37
C GLU A 216 20.84 -51.35 -123.69
N ILE A 217 20.87 -50.02 -123.63
CA ILE A 217 20.98 -49.16 -124.82
C ILE A 217 22.32 -49.38 -125.52
N LYS A 218 23.44 -49.52 -124.79
CA LYS A 218 24.75 -49.85 -125.38
C LYS A 218 24.72 -51.20 -126.08
N ASP A 219 24.14 -52.23 -125.45
CA ASP A 219 24.00 -53.57 -126.03
C ASP A 219 23.11 -53.57 -127.28
N LEU A 220 21.96 -52.88 -127.22
CA LEU A 220 21.06 -52.75 -128.37
C LEU A 220 21.72 -52.01 -129.54
N ARG A 221 22.49 -50.95 -129.26
CA ARG A 221 23.30 -50.25 -130.28
C ARG A 221 24.32 -51.18 -130.91
N ALA A 222 25.07 -51.94 -130.11
CA ALA A 222 26.03 -52.91 -130.61
C ALA A 222 25.37 -53.99 -131.50
N ARG A 223 24.20 -54.51 -131.11
CA ARG A 223 23.42 -55.46 -131.93
C ARG A 223 22.90 -54.83 -133.22
N LEU A 224 22.44 -53.58 -133.18
CA LEU A 224 21.99 -52.86 -134.37
C LEU A 224 23.16 -52.62 -135.34
N ASP A 225 24.31 -52.21 -134.84
CA ASP A 225 25.52 -52.03 -135.63
C ASP A 225 25.98 -53.36 -136.24
N ALA A 226 25.95 -54.46 -135.48
CA ALA A 226 26.21 -55.81 -135.98
C ALA A 226 25.22 -56.22 -137.08
N SER A 227 23.92 -56.02 -136.89
CA SER A 227 22.90 -56.34 -137.90
C SER A 227 23.01 -55.45 -139.14
N ASN A 228 23.38 -54.17 -138.98
CA ASN A 228 23.66 -53.28 -140.10
C ASN A 228 24.92 -53.71 -140.86
N ALA A 229 25.96 -54.17 -140.16
CA ALA A 229 27.16 -54.75 -140.75
C ALA A 229 26.87 -56.07 -141.47
N GLU A 230 26.03 -56.95 -140.90
CA GLU A 230 25.55 -58.16 -141.57
C GLU A 230 24.72 -57.82 -142.81
N ARG A 231 23.82 -56.83 -142.74
CA ARG A 231 23.05 -56.35 -143.90
C ARG A 231 23.93 -55.73 -144.96
N SER A 232 24.97 -54.98 -144.60
CA SER A 232 25.92 -54.43 -145.57
C SER A 232 26.77 -55.53 -146.20
N ALA A 233 27.18 -56.53 -145.42
CA ALA A 233 27.86 -57.72 -145.93
C ALA A 233 26.97 -58.53 -146.89
N LEU A 234 25.71 -58.81 -146.51
CA LEU A 234 24.73 -59.49 -147.37
C LEU A 234 24.39 -58.67 -148.63
N ARG A 235 24.33 -57.33 -148.54
CA ARG A 235 24.19 -56.47 -149.73
C ARG A 235 25.41 -56.58 -150.64
N ALA A 236 26.62 -56.56 -150.08
CA ALA A 236 27.85 -56.74 -150.84
C ALA A 236 27.92 -58.13 -151.49
N GLU A 237 27.50 -59.19 -150.79
CA GLU A 237 27.38 -60.54 -151.35
C GLU A 237 26.31 -60.64 -152.44
N ALA A 238 25.15 -59.99 -152.28
CA ALA A 238 24.11 -59.93 -153.31
C ALA A 238 24.55 -59.14 -154.55
N GLU A 239 25.35 -58.08 -154.38
CA GLU A 239 25.99 -57.36 -155.47
C GLU A 239 27.06 -58.22 -156.16
N ALA A 240 27.85 -58.99 -155.42
CA ALA A 240 28.82 -59.94 -155.97
C ALA A 240 28.15 -61.09 -156.76
N LEU A 241 27.02 -61.61 -156.28
CA LEU A 241 26.22 -62.63 -156.98
C LEU A 241 25.54 -62.08 -158.24
N ARG A 242 25.11 -60.80 -158.24
CA ARG A 242 24.58 -60.14 -159.44
C ARG A 242 25.64 -59.83 -160.49
N ALA A 243 26.90 -59.70 -160.11
CA ALA A 243 28.01 -59.52 -161.05
C ALA A 243 28.49 -60.84 -161.70
N GLN A 244 27.96 -61.99 -161.27
CA GLN A 244 28.30 -63.33 -161.79
C GLN A 244 27.22 -63.94 -162.72
N GLN A 245 26.18 -63.18 -163.09
CA GLN A 245 25.20 -63.53 -164.14
C GLN A 245 25.35 -62.59 -165.34
#